data_AF-A0A502JI56-F1
#
_entry.id   AF-A0A502JI56-F1
#
_cell.length_a   1.000
_cell.length_b   1.000
_cell.length_c   1.000
_cell.angle_alpha   90.00
_cell.angle_beta   90.00
_cell.angle_gamma   90.00
#
_symmetry.space_group_name_H-M   'P 1'
#
loop_
_entity.id
_entity.type
_entity.pdbx_description
1 polymer ?
#
loop_
_entity_poly.entity_id
_entity_poly.type
_entity_poly.pdbx_seq_one_letter_code
_entity_poly.pdbx_strand_id
1 'polypeptide(L)'
;MEESPELEKLPRIITGVLKIVLCTALIALAIVLIIALGKITYTLAMMVLNTSTVMPYDVAEQAVMFFLYFGFIGLIVQYFKSGYHFPLRYFIYAGITAMMPHPEQVFLSLIHI
;
A
#
# COMPACT_ATOMS: atom_id res chain seq x y z
N MET A 1 48.71 -8.63 -0.12
CA MET A 1 47.46 -8.91 0.61
C MET A 1 46.33 -8.67 -0.38
N GLU A 2 45.92 -9.72 -1.09
CA GLU A 2 44.82 -9.68 -2.06
C GLU A 2 43.52 -10.01 -1.34
N GLU A 3 42.82 -8.98 -0.85
CA GLU A 3 41.56 -9.14 -0.12
C GLU A 3 40.37 -9.03 -1.10
N SER A 4 39.86 -10.20 -1.48
CA SER A 4 38.47 -10.56 -1.84
C SER A 4 37.50 -9.49 -2.43
N PRO A 5 37.51 -9.23 -3.75
CA PRO A 5 36.42 -8.53 -4.46
C PRO A 5 35.16 -9.39 -4.71
N GLU A 6 35.16 -10.68 -4.32
CA GLU A 6 34.08 -11.64 -4.61
C GLU A 6 32.94 -11.61 -3.58
N LEU A 7 33.19 -11.22 -2.31
CA LEU A 7 32.15 -11.22 -1.27
C LEU A 7 31.13 -10.07 -1.37
N GLU A 8 31.44 -9.00 -2.11
CA GLU A 8 30.52 -7.86 -2.27
C GLU A 8 29.50 -8.03 -3.41
N LYS A 9 29.78 -8.95 -4.35
CA LYS A 9 28.93 -9.18 -5.54
C LYS A 9 27.65 -9.94 -5.21
N LEU A 10 27.74 -10.90 -4.29
CA LEU A 10 26.62 -11.72 -3.81
C LEU A 10 25.44 -10.88 -3.27
N PRO A 11 25.62 -10.00 -2.27
CA PRO A 11 24.52 -9.21 -1.72
C PRO A 11 23.93 -8.23 -2.74
N ARG A 12 24.74 -7.71 -3.67
CA ARG A 12 24.29 -6.80 -4.72
C ARG A 12 23.39 -7.50 -5.74
N ILE A 13 23.73 -8.73 -6.14
CA ILE A 13 22.91 -9.52 -7.08
C ILE A 13 21.59 -9.94 -6.42
N ILE A 14 21.63 -10.42 -5.17
CA ILE A 14 20.43 -10.81 -4.42
C ILE A 14 19.47 -9.62 -4.30
N THR A 15 19.99 -8.44 -3.95
CA THR A 15 19.18 -7.21 -3.87
C THR A 15 18.61 -6.82 -5.24
N GLY A 16 19.38 -6.99 -6.32
CA GLY A 16 18.93 -6.73 -7.69
C GLY A 16 17.78 -7.64 -8.13
N VAL A 17 17.90 -8.95 -7.90
CA VAL A 17 16.85 -9.93 -8.24
C VAL A 17 15.60 -9.69 -7.41
N LEU A 18 15.75 -9.49 -6.10
CA LEU A 18 14.63 -9.21 -5.20
C LEU A 18 13.87 -7.94 -5.62
N LYS A 19 14.60 -6.89 -6.03
CA LYS A 19 14.01 -5.66 -6.55
C LYS A 19 13.18 -5.91 -7.80
N ILE A 20 13.70 -6.68 -8.76
CA ILE A 20 12.98 -7.01 -10.00
C ILE A 20 11.68 -7.73 -9.67
N VAL A 21 11.75 -8.81 -8.89
CA VAL A 21 10.57 -9.60 -8.50
C VAL A 21 9.53 -8.73 -7.80
N LEU A 22 9.96 -7.87 -6.88
CA LEU A 22 9.09 -6.97 -6.14
C LEU A 22 8.41 -5.94 -7.07
N CYS A 23 9.16 -5.29 -7.96
CA CYS A 23 8.59 -4.37 -8.96
C CYS A 23 7.52 -5.05 -9.82
N THR A 24 7.82 -6.25 -10.34
CA THR A 24 6.90 -6.96 -11.22
C THR A 24 5.62 -7.34 -10.48
N ALA A 25 5.74 -7.80 -9.24
CA ALA A 25 4.59 -8.08 -8.38
C ALA A 25 3.75 -6.83 -8.10
N LEU A 26 4.38 -5.69 -7.81
CA LEU A 26 3.69 -4.43 -7.55
C LEU A 26 2.94 -3.89 -8.78
N ILE A 27 3.52 -4.03 -9.98
CA ILE A 27 2.85 -3.65 -11.24
C ILE A 27 1.64 -4.55 -11.50
N ALA A 28 1.80 -5.87 -11.38
CA ALA A 28 0.69 -6.81 -11.55
C ALA A 28 -0.43 -6.51 -10.54
N LEU A 29 -0.08 -6.26 -9.29
CA LEU A 29 -1.03 -5.90 -8.23
C LEU A 29 -1.74 -4.57 -8.52
N ALA A 30 -1.03 -3.56 -9.01
CA ALA A 30 -1.62 -2.27 -9.38
C ALA A 30 -2.66 -2.42 -10.49
N ILE A 31 -2.39 -3.25 -11.50
CA ILE A 31 -3.35 -3.51 -12.59
C ILE A 31 -4.63 -4.15 -12.03
N VAL A 32 -4.49 -5.17 -11.18
CA VAL A 32 -5.64 -5.82 -10.53
C VAL A 32 -6.44 -4.83 -9.69
N LEU A 33 -5.75 -3.99 -8.91
CA LEU A 33 -6.39 -2.97 -8.07
C LEU A 33 -7.14 -1.91 -8.88
N ILE A 34 -6.60 -1.45 -10.01
CA ILE A 34 -7.29 -0.49 -10.89
C ILE A 34 -8.59 -1.09 -11.42
N ILE A 35 -8.56 -2.35 -11.89
CA ILE A 35 -9.76 -3.04 -12.39
C ILE A 35 -10.78 -3.23 -11.26
N ALA A 36 -10.34 -3.68 -10.08
CA ALA A 36 -11.20 -3.90 -8.93
C ALA A 36 -11.83 -2.59 -8.41
N LEU A 37 -11.04 -1.51 -8.37
CA LEU A 37 -11.51 -0.17 -8.00
C LEU A 37 -12.56 0.33 -8.98
N GLY A 38 -12.36 0.16 -10.29
CA GLY A 38 -13.36 0.53 -11.30
C GLY A 38 -14.69 -0.20 -11.09
N LYS A 39 -14.64 -1.51 -10.80
CA LYS A 39 -15.84 -2.32 -10.52
C LYS A 39 -16.59 -1.81 -9.28
N ILE A 40 -15.88 -1.59 -8.17
CA ILE A 40 -16.50 -1.10 -6.93
C ILE A 40 -17.06 0.31 -7.12
N THR A 41 -16.34 1.19 -7.83
CA THR A 41 -16.79 2.55 -8.11
C THR A 41 -18.11 2.55 -8.88
N TYR A 42 -18.23 1.68 -9.89
CA TYR A 42 -19.46 1.52 -10.65
C TYR A 42 -20.61 1.02 -9.76
N THR A 43 -20.36 -0.01 -8.96
CA THR A 43 -21.36 -0.54 -8.02
C THR A 43 -21.81 0.52 -7.01
N LEU A 44 -20.87 1.25 -6.41
CA LEU A 44 -21.16 2.31 -5.44
C LEU A 44 -21.96 3.46 -6.09
N ALA A 45 -21.59 3.88 -7.30
CA ALA A 45 -22.34 4.89 -8.05
C ALA A 45 -23.78 4.43 -8.33
N MET A 46 -23.97 3.18 -8.75
CA MET A 46 -25.31 2.62 -9.00
C MET A 46 -26.14 2.51 -7.72
N MET A 47 -25.54 2.14 -6.59
CA MET A 47 -26.23 2.09 -5.29
C MET A 47 -26.65 3.47 -4.79
N VAL A 48 -25.81 4.49 -4.98
CA VAL A 48 -26.12 5.87 -4.58
C VAL A 48 -27.25 6.45 -5.43
N LEU A 49 -27.29 6.12 -6.72
CA LEU A 49 -28.27 6.65 -7.67
C LEU A 49 -29.60 5.88 -7.69
N ASN A 50 -29.60 4.59 -7.35
CA ASN A 50 -30.80 3.77 -7.26
C ASN A 50 -31.16 3.56 -5.78
N THR A 51 -32.01 4.42 -5.23
CA THR A 51 -32.48 4.42 -3.83
C THR A 51 -33.42 3.25 -3.48
N SER A 52 -33.13 2.04 -3.98
CA SER A 52 -33.93 0.84 -3.74
C SER A 52 -33.38 0.08 -2.55
N THR A 53 -33.80 0.46 -1.33
CA THR A 53 -33.69 -0.33 -0.09
C THR A 53 -32.38 -1.11 0.10
N VAL A 54 -31.24 -0.50 -0.23
CA VAL A 54 -29.93 -1.15 -0.07
C VAL A 54 -29.58 -1.06 1.41
N MET A 55 -29.33 -2.21 2.05
CA MET A 55 -28.94 -2.25 3.45
C MET A 55 -27.69 -1.37 3.67
N PRO A 56 -27.69 -0.42 4.63
CA PRO A 56 -26.58 0.53 4.81
C PRO A 56 -25.20 -0.12 4.95
N TYR A 57 -25.17 -1.37 5.42
CA TYR A 57 -23.96 -2.18 5.56
C TYR A 57 -23.26 -2.44 4.22
N ASP A 58 -24.00 -2.77 3.14
CA ASP A 58 -23.40 -3.06 1.83
C ASP A 58 -22.72 -1.83 1.23
N VAL A 59 -23.31 -0.66 1.41
CA VAL A 59 -22.74 0.61 0.94
C VAL A 59 -21.46 0.95 1.71
N ALA A 60 -21.47 0.76 3.03
CA ALA A 60 -20.30 0.97 3.87
C ALA A 60 -19.15 0.02 3.51
N GLU A 61 -19.45 -1.26 3.26
CA GLU A 61 -18.48 -2.27 2.85
C GLU A 61 -17.82 -1.89 1.51
N GLN A 62 -18.62 -1.54 0.49
CA GLN A 62 -18.10 -1.11 -0.81
C GLN A 62 -17.27 0.18 -0.71
N ALA A 63 -17.68 1.13 0.14
CA ALA A 63 -16.92 2.36 0.38
C ALA A 63 -15.55 2.09 1.04
N VAL A 64 -15.49 1.16 2.00
CA VAL A 64 -14.23 0.75 2.62
C VAL A 64 -13.31 0.06 1.60
N MET A 65 -13.83 -0.85 0.78
CA MET A 65 -13.04 -1.51 -0.27
C MET A 65 -12.51 -0.50 -1.30
N PHE A 66 -13.32 0.48 -1.69
CA PHE A 66 -12.90 1.59 -2.56
C PHE A 66 -11.73 2.37 -1.95
N PHE A 67 -11.87 2.79 -0.68
CA PHE A 67 -10.82 3.53 0.03
C PHE A 67 -9.53 2.71 0.15
N LEU A 68 -9.63 1.42 0.45
CA LEU A 68 -8.49 0.53 0.61
C LEU A 68 -7.72 0.36 -0.70
N TYR A 69 -8.42 0.19 -1.82
CA TYR A 69 -7.79 0.09 -3.14
C TYR A 69 -7.16 1.41 -3.58
N PHE A 70 -7.82 2.54 -3.34
CA PHE A 70 -7.23 3.86 -3.59
C PHE A 70 -5.96 4.07 -2.76
N GLY A 71 -6.01 3.78 -1.46
CA GLY A 71 -4.86 3.86 -0.57
C GLY A 71 -3.70 2.97 -1.03
N PHE A 72 -4.02 1.76 -1.49
CA PHE A 72 -3.01 0.83 -2.01
C PHE A 72 -2.35 1.32 -3.30
N ILE A 73 -3.13 1.86 -4.25
CA ILE A 73 -2.59 2.49 -5.45
C ILE A 73 -1.67 3.67 -5.10
N GLY A 74 -2.03 4.48 -4.11
CA GLY A 74 -1.18 5.57 -3.62
C GLY A 74 0.20 5.09 -3.14
N LEU A 75 0.26 3.92 -2.49
CA LEU A 75 1.52 3.30 -2.05
C LEU A 75 2.36 2.81 -3.24
N ILE A 76 1.73 2.27 -4.28
CA ILE A 76 2.44 1.90 -5.52
C ILE A 76 3.02 3.14 -6.21
N VAL A 77 2.26 4.23 -6.30
CA VAL A 77 2.76 5.48 -6.86
C VAL A 77 3.93 6.02 -6.03
N GLN A 78 3.82 5.96 -4.69
CA GLN A 78 4.89 6.38 -3.79
C GLN A 78 6.13 5.48 -3.86
N TYR A 79 5.96 4.19 -4.17
CA TYR A 79 7.05 3.25 -4.40
C TYR A 79 7.93 3.68 -5.58
N PHE A 80 7.32 4.00 -6.72
CA PHE A 80 8.05 4.49 -7.89
C PHE A 80 8.68 5.86 -7.63
N LYS A 81 7.95 6.78 -6.98
CA LYS A 81 8.46 8.13 -6.65
C LYS A 81 9.64 8.11 -5.67
N SER A 82 9.73 7.11 -4.81
CA SER A 82 10.83 6.97 -3.84
C SER A 82 12.05 6.26 -4.43
N GLY A 83 12.12 6.08 -5.75
CA GLY A 83 13.27 5.46 -6.43
C GLY A 83 13.35 3.95 -6.22
N TYR A 84 12.20 3.26 -6.17
CA TYR A 84 12.09 1.82 -5.89
C TYR A 84 12.55 1.41 -4.49
N HIS A 85 12.84 2.38 -3.61
CA HIS A 85 12.87 2.09 -2.19
C HIS A 85 11.46 1.75 -1.76
N PHE A 86 11.30 0.53 -1.25
CA PHE A 86 10.03 0.08 -0.74
C PHE A 86 9.56 1.07 0.34
N PRO A 87 8.43 1.78 0.15
CA PRO A 87 7.91 2.75 1.11
C PRO A 87 7.28 2.03 2.30
N LEU A 88 7.80 0.84 2.65
CA LEU A 88 7.34 0.00 3.74
C LEU A 88 7.34 0.73 5.06
N ARG A 89 8.28 1.66 5.25
CA ARG A 89 8.26 2.55 6.42
C ARG A 89 6.96 3.32 6.50
N TYR A 90 6.51 3.90 5.39
CA TYR A 90 5.28 4.69 5.36
C TYR A 90 4.03 3.81 5.40
N PHE A 91 4.08 2.62 4.81
CA PHE A 91 3.00 1.64 4.91
C PHE A 91 2.83 1.11 6.34
N ILE A 92 3.93 0.79 7.02
CA ILE A 92 3.92 0.36 8.42
C ILE A 92 3.53 1.53 9.32
N TYR A 93 4.03 2.75 9.09
CA TYR A 93 3.58 3.93 9.85
C TYR A 93 2.09 4.23 9.63
N ALA A 94 1.59 4.19 8.40
CA ALA A 94 0.18 4.40 8.09
C ALA A 94 -0.71 3.24 8.59
N GLY A 95 -0.23 1.99 8.50
CA GLY A 95 -0.94 0.80 8.98
C GLY A 95 -0.98 0.72 10.50
N ILE A 96 0.12 1.02 11.19
CA ILE A 96 0.14 1.15 12.65
C ILE A 96 -0.74 2.33 13.07
N THR A 97 -0.67 3.47 12.38
CA THR A 97 -1.55 4.63 12.65
C THR A 97 -3.03 4.31 12.41
N ALA A 98 -3.36 3.47 11.43
CA ALA A 98 -4.73 3.05 11.15
C ALA A 98 -5.25 1.98 12.12
N MET A 99 -4.39 1.12 12.66
CA MET A 99 -4.73 0.14 13.69
C MET A 99 -4.71 0.71 15.11
N MET A 100 -3.92 1.76 15.35
CA MET A 100 -3.75 2.40 16.65
C MET A 100 -4.64 3.65 16.71
N PRO A 101 -5.71 3.67 17.52
CA PRO A 101 -6.69 4.76 17.51
C PRO A 101 -6.11 6.15 17.80
N HIS A 102 -4.96 6.25 18.49
CA HIS A 102 -4.31 7.51 18.89
C HIS A 102 -2.77 7.47 18.75
N PRO A 103 -2.21 7.63 17.54
CA PRO A 103 -0.76 7.59 17.32
C PRO A 103 -0.05 8.83 17.88
N GLU A 104 -0.74 9.97 17.92
CA GLU A 104 -0.16 11.24 18.39
C GLU A 104 0.15 11.23 19.89
N GLN A 105 -0.62 10.50 20.70
CA GLN A 105 -0.41 10.46 22.15
C GLN A 105 0.80 9.61 22.58
N VAL A 106 1.12 8.56 21.80
CA VAL A 106 2.29 7.72 22.05
C VAL A 106 3.57 8.41 21.57
N PHE A 107 3.52 9.11 20.45
CA PHE A 107 4.65 9.87 19.92
C PHE A 107 5.02 11.06 20.82
N LEU A 108 4.02 11.75 21.38
CA LEU A 108 4.25 12.82 22.37
C LEU A 108 4.81 12.29 23.70
N SER A 109 4.40 11.10 24.15
CA SER A 109 4.96 10.47 25.37
C SER A 109 6.43 10.02 25.20
N LEU A 110 6.87 9.72 23.99
CA LEU A 110 8.24 9.27 23.69
C LEU A 110 9.24 10.42 23.48
N ILE A 111 8.77 11.64 23.18
CA ILE A 111 9.62 12.83 23.00
C ILE A 111 9.82 13.61 24.32
N HIS A 112 8.97 13.36 25.31
CA HIS A 112 9.02 14.00 26.64
C HIS A 112 9.65 13.12 27.75
N ILE A 113 10.39 12.08 27.38
CA ILE A 113 11.25 11.28 28.27
C ILE A 113 12.72 11.44 27.85
#